data_AF-A0A6I1W3Y0-F1
#
_entry.id   AF-A0A6I1W3Y0-F1
#
_cell.length_a   1.000
_cell.length_b   1.000
_cell.length_c   1.000
_cell.angle_alpha   90.00
_cell.angle_beta   90.00
_cell.angle_gamma   90.00
#
_symmetry.space_group_name_H-M   'P 1'
#
loop_
_entity.id
_entity.type
_entity.pdbx_description
1 polymer ?
#
loop_
_entity_poly.entity_id
_entity_poly.type
_entity_poly.pdbx_seq_one_letter_code
_entity_poly.pdbx_strand_id
1 'polypeptide(L)'
;WGRVSPSYGYAQAQPPAWKDFERAMGRSGSRDNYADAIMFIGWYTAGTQRQLGISKWDAYNQYLAYHEGRGGFARNTYRGKPWLMQVARKVQQQSQTYGAQLAQCR
;
A
#
# COMPACT_ATOMS: atom_id res chain seq x y z
N TRP A 1 -26.66 -1.41 2.39
CA TRP A 1 -26.06 -0.60 1.30
C TRP A 1 -24.79 0.04 1.82
N GLY A 2 -23.63 -0.54 1.47
CA GLY A 2 -22.33 -0.15 2.00
C GLY A 2 -21.79 1.11 1.34
N ARG A 3 -21.06 1.96 2.09
CA ARG A 3 -20.32 3.08 1.53
C ARG A 3 -19.42 2.55 0.42
N VAL A 4 -19.66 3.00 -0.81
CA VAL A 4 -18.72 2.80 -1.92
C VAL A 4 -17.41 3.46 -1.52
N SER A 5 -16.33 2.69 -1.47
CA SER A 5 -15.00 3.25 -1.23
C SER A 5 -14.66 4.18 -2.41
N PRO A 6 -14.29 5.45 -2.18
CA PRO A 6 -13.92 6.38 -3.26
C PRO A 6 -12.50 6.10 -3.81
N SER A 7 -12.00 4.87 -3.61
CA SER A 7 -10.69 4.41 -4.07
C SER A 7 -10.83 3.89 -5.50
N TYR A 8 -9.91 4.27 -6.40
CA TYR A 8 -9.95 3.88 -7.80
C TYR A 8 -8.55 3.89 -8.43
N GLY A 9 -8.47 3.43 -9.68
CA GLY A 9 -7.23 3.37 -10.46
C GLY A 9 -6.26 2.29 -9.98
N TYR A 10 -5.04 2.29 -10.54
CA TYR A 10 -3.99 1.31 -10.21
C TYR A 10 -3.59 1.38 -8.74
N ALA A 11 -3.58 2.57 -8.16
CA ALA A 11 -3.20 2.76 -6.76
C ALA A 11 -4.30 2.26 -5.80
N GLN A 12 -5.58 2.28 -6.18
CA GLN A 12 -6.70 2.07 -5.24
C GLN A 12 -6.55 2.96 -3.98
N ALA A 13 -6.01 4.17 -4.15
CA ALA A 13 -5.74 5.09 -3.06
C ALA A 13 -7.01 5.85 -2.66
N GLN A 14 -7.24 5.98 -1.35
CA GLN A 14 -8.29 6.86 -0.85
C GLN A 14 -7.96 8.33 -1.18
N PRO A 15 -8.97 9.18 -1.49
CA PRO A 15 -8.73 10.57 -1.87
C PRO A 15 -7.87 11.39 -0.90
N PRO A 16 -8.00 11.26 0.44
CA PRO A 16 -7.13 11.98 1.37
C PRO A 16 -5.66 11.58 1.24
N ALA A 17 -5.37 10.28 1.14
CA ALA A 17 -4.00 9.79 1.00
C ALA A 17 -3.37 10.27 -0.32
N TRP A 18 -4.13 10.27 -1.41
CA TRP A 18 -3.66 10.80 -2.70
C TRP A 18 -3.33 12.29 -2.63
N LYS A 19 -4.19 13.08 -1.97
CA LYS A 19 -3.94 14.52 -1.79
C LYS A 19 -2.69 14.78 -0.96
N ASP A 20 -2.41 13.95 0.06
CA ASP A 20 -1.18 14.05 0.84
C ASP A 20 0.06 13.77 -0.02
N PHE A 21 -0.03 12.80 -0.92
CA PHE A 21 1.02 12.49 -1.88
C PHE A 21 1.26 13.65 -2.86
N GLU A 22 0.21 14.21 -3.47
CA GLU A 22 0.36 15.33 -4.42
C GLU A 22 1.01 16.54 -3.73
N ARG A 23 0.62 16.84 -2.49
CA ARG A 23 1.27 17.87 -1.67
C ARG A 23 2.73 17.56 -1.40
N ALA A 24 3.07 16.31 -1.08
CA ALA A 24 4.44 15.90 -0.82
C ALA A 24 5.33 15.94 -2.08
N MET A 25 4.76 15.68 -3.26
CA MET A 25 5.49 15.70 -4.53
C MET A 25 5.54 17.09 -5.18
N GLY A 26 4.77 18.06 -4.69
CA GLY A 26 4.68 19.40 -5.30
C GLY A 26 4.08 19.41 -6.71
N ARG A 27 3.38 18.33 -7.09
CA ARG A 27 2.73 18.19 -8.40
C ARG A 27 1.47 17.35 -8.28
N SER A 28 0.50 17.60 -9.16
CA SER A 28 -0.66 16.72 -9.33
C SER A 28 -0.28 15.45 -10.08
N GLY A 29 -1.08 14.41 -9.89
CA GLY A 29 -0.94 13.15 -10.61
C GLY A 29 -2.29 12.46 -10.80
N SER A 30 -2.31 11.44 -11.65
CA SER A 30 -3.52 10.62 -11.89
C SER A 30 -3.39 9.24 -11.27
N ARG A 31 -4.44 8.78 -10.58
CA ARG A 31 -4.52 7.42 -10.02
C ARG A 31 -4.60 6.33 -11.09
N ASP A 32 -5.03 6.72 -12.29
CA ASP A 32 -5.14 5.85 -13.46
C ASP A 32 -3.85 5.84 -14.30
N ASN A 33 -2.94 6.79 -14.06
CA ASN A 33 -1.62 6.75 -14.65
C ASN A 33 -0.75 5.76 -13.86
N TYR A 34 -0.23 4.73 -14.53
CA TYR A 34 0.57 3.69 -13.90
C TYR A 34 1.82 4.25 -13.21
N ALA A 35 2.53 5.19 -13.82
CA ALA A 35 3.75 5.76 -13.26
C ALA A 35 3.46 6.56 -11.98
N ASP A 36 2.42 7.38 -11.99
CA ASP A 36 1.98 8.13 -10.79
C ASP A 36 1.50 7.17 -9.69
N ALA A 37 0.79 6.11 -10.04
CA ALA A 37 0.33 5.11 -9.08
C ALA A 37 1.51 4.38 -8.41
N ILE A 38 2.53 3.95 -9.17
CA ILE A 38 3.71 3.31 -8.60
C ILE A 38 4.52 4.29 -7.74
N MET A 39 4.63 5.56 -8.15
CA MET A 39 5.24 6.59 -7.30
C MET A 39 4.49 6.78 -5.98
N PHE A 40 3.15 6.79 -6.02
CA PHE A 40 2.32 6.86 -4.83
C PHE A 40 2.58 5.68 -3.90
N ILE A 41 2.60 4.45 -4.42
CA ILE A 41 2.90 3.25 -3.63
C ILE A 41 4.28 3.37 -2.98
N GLY A 42 5.31 3.76 -3.75
CA GLY A 42 6.67 3.95 -3.23
C GLY A 42 6.75 5.01 -2.13
N TRP A 43 6.10 6.16 -2.33
CA TRP A 43 5.98 7.22 -1.32
C TRP A 43 5.29 6.72 -0.06
N TYR A 44 4.19 5.98 -0.21
CA TYR A 44 3.44 5.46 0.91
C TYR A 44 4.26 4.45 1.71
N THR A 45 4.89 3.48 1.05
CA THR A 45 5.77 2.47 1.66
C THR A 45 6.94 3.13 2.40
N ALA A 46 7.57 4.16 1.82
CA ALA A 46 8.65 4.90 2.48
C ALA A 46 8.16 5.62 3.76
N GLY A 47 7.01 6.29 3.70
CA GLY A 47 6.38 6.91 4.87
C GLY A 47 6.00 5.87 5.94
N THR A 48 5.53 4.70 5.53
CA THR A 48 5.19 3.59 6.43
C THR A 48 6.42 3.05 7.15
N GLN A 49 7.53 2.83 6.43
CA GLN A 49 8.80 2.44 7.05
C GLN A 49 9.25 3.48 8.09
N ARG A 50 9.22 4.78 7.73
CA ARG A 50 9.67 5.85 8.62
C ARG A 50 8.81 5.98 9.89
N GLN A 51 7.50 5.81 9.78
CA GLN A 51 6.57 6.03 10.90
C GLN A 51 6.35 4.78 11.77
N LEU A 52 6.35 3.59 11.16
CA LEU A 52 5.99 2.34 11.84
C LEU A 52 7.17 1.36 11.97
N GLY A 53 8.33 1.67 11.41
CA GLY A 53 9.50 0.78 11.43
C GLY A 53 9.36 -0.47 10.55
N ILE A 54 8.27 -0.59 9.79
CA ILE A 54 8.01 -1.75 8.93
C ILE A 54 9.03 -1.75 7.78
N SER A 55 9.79 -2.84 7.65
CA SER A 55 10.74 -3.00 6.55
C SER A 55 10.04 -2.83 5.19
N LYS A 56 10.73 -2.23 4.21
CA LYS A 56 10.25 -2.19 2.83
C LYS A 56 10.10 -3.59 2.21
N TRP A 57 10.81 -4.57 2.76
CA TRP A 57 10.79 -5.97 2.32
C TRP A 57 9.73 -6.82 3.03
N ASP A 58 9.03 -6.26 4.02
CA ASP A 58 7.95 -6.92 4.74
C ASP A 58 6.61 -6.63 4.04
N ALA A 59 6.37 -7.32 2.93
CA ALA A 59 5.19 -7.10 2.10
C ALA A 59 3.88 -7.36 2.88
N TYR A 60 3.88 -8.31 3.81
CA TYR A 60 2.74 -8.61 4.68
C TYR A 60 2.32 -7.38 5.50
N ASN A 61 3.24 -6.82 6.30
CA ASN A 61 2.91 -5.70 7.16
C ASN A 61 2.76 -4.39 6.37
N GLN A 62 3.47 -4.22 5.26
CA GLN A 62 3.25 -3.10 4.35
C GLN A 62 1.83 -3.11 3.77
N TYR A 63 1.33 -4.26 3.35
CA TYR A 63 -0.04 -4.38 2.84
C TYR A 63 -1.09 -4.09 3.92
N LEU A 64 -0.92 -4.62 5.13
CA LEU A 64 -1.82 -4.33 6.25
C LEU A 64 -1.85 -2.84 6.59
N ALA A 65 -0.68 -2.19 6.63
CA ALA A 65 -0.58 -0.76 6.87
C ALA A 65 -1.19 0.08 5.74
N TYR A 66 -1.05 -0.36 4.49
CA TYR A 66 -1.67 0.27 3.34
C TYR A 66 -3.20 0.19 3.41
N HIS A 67 -3.74 -0.97 3.73
CA HIS A 67 -5.17 -1.20 3.78
C HIS A 67 -5.85 -0.49 4.96
N GLU A 68 -5.29 -0.60 6.16
CA GLU A 68 -5.88 0.00 7.37
C GLU A 68 -5.54 1.49 7.54
N GLY A 69 -4.56 1.98 6.78
CA GLY A 69 -3.84 3.20 7.10
C GLY A 69 -2.85 3.00 8.26
N ARG A 70 -1.79 3.80 8.30
CA ARG A 70 -0.72 3.70 9.32
C ARG A 70 -1.24 3.74 10.76
N GLY A 71 -2.19 4.63 11.04
CA GLY A 71 -2.80 4.74 12.38
C GLY A 71 -3.70 3.55 12.75
N GLY A 72 -4.44 2.99 11.79
CA GLY A 72 -5.25 1.79 12.01
C GLY A 72 -4.38 0.56 12.28
N PHE A 73 -3.31 0.41 11.48
CA PHE A 73 -2.30 -0.62 11.70
C PHE A 73 -1.63 -0.51 13.07
N ALA A 74 -1.20 0.69 13.48
CA ALA A 74 -0.60 0.90 14.80
C ALA A 74 -1.56 0.51 15.95
N ARG A 75 -2.87 0.70 15.76
CA ARG A 75 -3.92 0.25 16.69
C ARG A 75 -4.33 -1.22 16.50
N ASN A 76 -3.67 -1.96 15.63
CA ASN A 76 -3.95 -3.37 15.32
C ASN A 76 -5.39 -3.65 14.83
N THR A 77 -6.04 -2.71 14.13
CA THR A 77 -7.43 -2.88 13.69
C THR A 77 -7.62 -4.04 12.71
N TYR A 78 -6.55 -4.46 12.01
CA TYR A 78 -6.53 -5.63 11.14
C TYR A 78 -6.78 -6.95 11.86
N ARG A 79 -6.52 -7.04 13.19
CA ARG A 79 -6.71 -8.28 13.95
C ARG A 79 -8.18 -8.72 14.00
N GLY A 80 -9.11 -7.77 13.92
CA GLY A 80 -10.54 -8.04 13.80
C GLY A 80 -11.00 -8.43 12.39
N LYS A 81 -10.08 -8.51 11.41
CA LYS A 81 -10.39 -8.79 9.99
C LYS A 81 -9.59 -10.00 9.50
N PRO A 82 -9.97 -11.25 9.85
CA PRO A 82 -9.27 -12.45 9.42
C PRO A 82 -9.06 -12.53 7.89
N TRP A 83 -10.07 -12.11 7.13
CA TRP A 83 -9.99 -12.05 5.67
C TRP A 83 -8.85 -11.15 5.17
N LEU A 84 -8.61 -10.02 5.85
CA LEU A 84 -7.56 -9.08 5.45
C LEU A 84 -6.17 -9.68 5.71
N MET A 85 -5.99 -10.36 6.83
CA MET A 85 -4.75 -11.07 7.13
C MET A 85 -4.49 -12.20 6.13
N GLN A 86 -5.52 -12.86 5.59
CA GLN A 86 -5.37 -13.84 4.53
C GLN A 86 -4.95 -13.19 3.21
N VAL A 87 -5.52 -12.05 2.83
CA VAL A 87 -5.11 -11.30 1.63
C VAL A 87 -3.66 -10.81 1.77
N ALA A 88 -3.27 -10.30 2.92
CA ALA A 88 -1.89 -9.90 3.19
C ALA A 88 -0.90 -11.06 3.00
N ARG A 89 -1.26 -12.30 3.40
CA ARG A 89 -0.45 -13.50 3.13
C ARG A 89 -0.32 -13.79 1.64
N LYS A 90 -1.39 -13.64 0.86
CA LYS A 90 -1.35 -13.79 -0.60
C LYS A 90 -0.40 -12.78 -1.24
N VAL A 91 -0.44 -11.52 -0.79
CA VAL A 91 0.45 -10.46 -1.27
C VAL A 91 1.91 -10.77 -0.92
N GLN A 92 2.18 -11.26 0.30
CA GLN A 92 3.52 -11.70 0.71
C GLN A 92 4.06 -12.83 -0.20
N GLN A 93 3.22 -13.83 -0.50
CA GLN A 93 3.60 -14.93 -1.39
C GLN A 93 3.89 -14.43 -2.81
N GLN A 94 3.04 -13.54 -3.33
CA GLN A 94 3.22 -12.96 -4.66
C GLN A 94 4.51 -12.11 -4.74
N SER A 95 4.82 -11.35 -3.69
CA SER A 95 6.06 -10.59 -3.60
C SER A 95 7.30 -11.48 -3.65
N GLN A 96 7.28 -12.63 -2.96
CA GLN A 96 8.37 -13.61 -3.01
C GLN A 96 8.52 -14.21 -4.41
N THR A 97 7.42 -14.60 -5.05
CA THR A 97 7.43 -15.13 -6.43
C THR A 97 8.04 -14.13 -7.40
N TYR A 98 7.60 -12.87 -7.36
CA TYR A 98 8.13 -11.82 -8.24
C TYR A 98 9.59 -11.48 -7.93
N GLY A 99 9.99 -11.53 -6.67
CA GLY A 99 11.40 -11.37 -6.26
C GLY A 99 12.30 -12.46 -6.85
N ALA A 100 11.86 -13.71 -6.81
CA ALA A 100 12.59 -14.84 -7.39
C ALA A 100 12.68 -14.74 -8.92
N GLN A 101 11.58 -14.39 -9.59
CA GLN A 101 11.55 -14.18 -11.04
C GLN A 101 12.49 -13.04 -11.45
N LEU A 102 12.44 -11.90 -10.74
CA LEU A 102 13.32 -10.77 -11.02
C LEU A 102 14.79 -11.12 -10.87
N ALA A 103 15.15 -11.97 -9.90
CA ALA A 103 16.54 -12.42 -9.72
C ALA A 103 17.04 -13.27 -10.90
N GLN A 104 16.14 -13.93 -11.65
CA GLN A 104 16.46 -14.71 -12.85
C GLN A 104 16.50 -13.87 -14.13
N CYS A 105 15.90 -12.68 -14.12
CA CYS A 105 15.91 -11.75 -15.26
C CYS A 105 17.14 -10.82 -15.29
N ARG A 106 18.09 -11.02 -14.36
CA ARG A 106 19.31 -10.21 -14.24
C ARG A 106 20.49 -10.87 -14.93
#